data_AF-A0A1V5ZUZ2-F1
#
_entry.id   AF-A0A1V5ZUZ2-F1
#
_cell.length_a   1.000
_cell.length_b   1.000
_cell.length_c   1.000
_cell.angle_alpha   90.00
_cell.angle_beta   90.00
_cell.angle_gamma   90.00
#
_symmetry.space_group_name_H-M   'P 1'
#
loop_
_entity.id
_entity.type
_entity.pdbx_description
1 polymer ?
#
loop_
_entity_poly.entity_id
_entity_poly.type
_entity_poly.pdbx_seq_one_letter_code
_entity_poly.pdbx_strand_id
1 'polypeptide(L)' 'MSQQSKNIRGYTVYYDNDTQKGLDHLAYVLSQSEQDSLFDSAWRSGEVKFEDRAGRNFTLKSQSRWSFTLEKRGGIWE' A
#
# COMPACT_ATOMS: atom_id res chain seq x y z
N MET A 1 -13.49 -10.21 -8.77
CA MET A 1 -12.37 -10.12 -7.82
C MET A 1 -12.91 -9.46 -6.56
N SER A 2 -12.67 -10.04 -5.38
CA SER A 2 -13.22 -9.50 -4.13
C SER A 2 -12.22 -8.54 -3.51
N GLN A 3 -12.46 -7.24 -3.66
CA GLN A 3 -11.67 -6.19 -3.02
C GLN A 3 -11.91 -6.23 -1.51
N GLN A 4 -10.84 -6.35 -0.74
CA GLN A 4 -10.86 -6.37 0.73
C GLN A 4 -10.41 -5.01 1.26
N SER A 5 -10.70 -4.72 2.53
CA SER A 5 -10.23 -3.52 3.21
C SER A 5 -9.65 -3.85 4.57
N LYS A 6 -8.56 -3.18 4.94
CA LYS A 6 -7.96 -3.29 6.27
C LYS A 6 -7.68 -1.89 6.82
N ASN A 7 -7.98 -1.70 8.10
CA ASN A 7 -7.52 -0.51 8.81
C ASN A 7 -6.10 -0.74 9.31
N ILE A 8 -5.17 0.11 8.87
CA ILE A 8 -3.79 0.15 9.31
C ILE A 8 -3.62 1.46 10.07
N ARG A 9 -3.70 1.40 11.40
CA ARG A 9 -3.43 2.53 12.31
C ARG A 9 -4.21 3.82 11.98
N GLY A 10 -5.47 3.68 11.57
CA GLY A 10 -6.33 4.82 11.20
C GLY A 10 -6.45 5.06 9.70
N TYR A 11 -5.60 4.44 8.87
CA TYR A 11 -5.71 4.49 7.41
C TYR A 11 -6.49 3.28 6.88
N THR A 12 -7.50 3.52 6.04
CA THR A 12 -8.22 2.45 5.35
C THR A 12 -7.47 2.09 4.07
N VAL A 13 -6.99 0.86 3.97
CA VAL A 13 -6.31 0.34 2.77
C VAL A 13 -7.18 -0.71 2.11
N TYR A 14 -7.61 -0.43 0.89
CA TYR A 14 -8.28 -1.37 -0.01
C TYR A 14 -7.24 -2.19 -0.77
N TYR A 15 -7.42 -3.50 -0.86
CA TYR A 15 -6.42 -4.40 -1.41
C TYR A 15 -7.07 -5.66 -1.96
N ASP A 16 -6.45 -6.28 -2.96
CA ASP A 16 -6.86 -7.58 -3.51
C ASP A 16 -6.02 -8.72 -2.92
N ASN A 17 -6.48 -9.98 -3.04
CA ASN A 17 -5.75 -11.14 -2.54
C ASN A 17 -4.28 -11.21 -3.01
N ASP A 18 -3.99 -10.80 -4.25
CA ASP A 18 -2.62 -10.82 -4.81
C ASP A 18 -1.68 -9.76 -4.18
N THR A 19 -2.26 -8.76 -3.50
CA THR A 19 -1.54 -7.68 -2.81
C THR A 19 -1.37 -7.92 -1.31
N GLN A 20 -1.86 -9.05 -0.79
CA GLN A 20 -1.84 -9.38 0.63
C GLN A 20 -0.45 -9.26 1.25
N LYS A 21 0.60 -9.58 0.49
CA LYS A 21 1.99 -9.47 0.96
C LYS A 21 2.49 -8.04 1.09
N GLY A 22 2.06 -7.14 0.20
CA GLY A 22 2.33 -5.70 0.32
C GLY A 22 1.57 -5.11 1.51
N LEU A 23 0.35 -5.58 1.76
CA LEU A 23 -0.44 -5.18 2.93
C LEU A 23 0.21 -5.62 4.23
N ASP A 24 0.69 -6.87 4.30
CA ASP A 24 1.39 -7.40 5.47
C ASP A 24 2.67 -6.61 5.76
N HIS A 25 3.39 -6.23 4.70
CA HIS A 25 4.56 -5.38 4.81
C HIS A 25 4.22 -4.00 5.39
N LEU A 26 3.19 -3.34 4.84
CA LEU A 26 2.69 -2.07 5.36
C LEU A 26 2.23 -2.17 6.82
N ALA A 27 1.52 -3.23 7.18
CA ALA A 27 0.91 -3.35 8.51
C ALA A 27 1.90 -3.75 9.61
N TYR A 28 2.81 -4.68 9.31
CA TYR A 28 3.59 -5.40 10.33
C TYR A 28 5.11 -5.29 10.17
N VAL A 29 5.60 -4.93 8.97
CA VAL A 29 7.05 -4.82 8.73
C VAL A 29 7.53 -3.40 8.93
N LEU A 30 6.82 -2.42 8.36
CA LEU A 30 7.19 -1.02 8.49
C LEU A 30 6.95 -0.53 9.92
N SER A 31 7.88 0.28 10.41
CA SER A 31 7.72 1.03 11.65
C SER A 31 6.60 2.07 11.51
N GLN A 32 6.09 2.58 12.63
CA GLN A 32 5.03 3.59 12.59
C GLN A 32 5.40 4.82 11.75
N SER A 33 6.59 5.35 11.97
CA SER A 33 7.11 6.51 11.24
C SER A 33 7.26 6.26 9.73
N GLU A 34 7.64 5.05 9.34
CA GLU A 34 7.74 4.65 7.94
C GLU A 34 6.36 4.54 7.30
N GLN A 35 5.39 3.94 8.01
CA GLN A 35 3.99 3.87 7.56
C GLN A 35 3.43 5.29 7.35
N ASP A 36 3.53 6.15 8.35
CA ASP A 36 3.03 7.53 8.28
C ASP A 36 3.68 8.32 7.15
N SER A 37 5.00 8.18 6.97
CA SER A 37 5.71 8.85 5.86
C SER A 37 5.24 8.36 4.49
N LEU A 38 4.95 7.05 4.37
CA LEU A 38 4.50 6.44 3.13
C LEU A 38 3.05 6.83 2.81
N PHE A 39 2.15 6.83 3.80
CA PHE A 39 0.78 7.33 3.65
C PHE A 39 0.73 8.83 3.35
N ASP A 40 1.53 9.66 4.03
CA ASP A 40 1.62 11.10 3.74
C ASP A 40 2.18 11.35 2.32
N SER A 41 3.20 10.61 1.91
CA SER A 41 3.75 10.69 0.56
C SER A 41 2.72 10.30 -0.50
N ALA A 42 1.98 9.21 -0.27
CA ALA A 42 0.89 8.76 -1.14
C ALA A 42 -0.23 9.79 -1.23
N TRP A 43 -0.59 10.42 -0.10
CA TRP A 43 -1.60 11.47 -0.06
C TRP A 43 -1.16 12.71 -0.83
N ARG A 44 0.07 13.18 -0.62
CA ARG A 44 0.60 14.39 -1.28
C ARG A 44 0.83 14.20 -2.78
N SER A 45 1.29 13.02 -3.18
CA SER A 45 1.68 12.74 -4.57
C SER A 45 0.58 12.03 -5.38
N GLY A 46 -0.50 11.61 -4.73
CA GLY A 46 -1.55 10.77 -5.32
C GLY A 46 -1.19 9.28 -5.37
N GLU A 47 0.08 8.93 -5.50
CA GLU A 47 0.58 7.56 -5.37
C GLU A 47 2.00 7.52 -4.79
N VAL A 48 2.37 6.40 -4.17
CA VAL A 48 3.75 6.09 -3.79
C VAL A 48 4.05 4.63 -4.08
N LYS A 49 5.29 4.35 -4.46
CA LYS A 49 5.78 3.00 -4.74
C LYS A 49 6.66 2.54 -3.59
N PHE A 50 6.53 1.28 -3.22
CA PHE A 50 7.38 0.66 -2.21
C PHE A 50 7.62 -0.81 -2.54
N GLU A 51 8.70 -1.33 -1.99
CA GLU A 51 9.12 -2.71 -2.17
C GLU A 51 8.97 -3.47 -0.85
N ASP A 52 8.48 -4.71 -0.90
CA ASP A 52 8.52 -5.57 0.29
C ASP A 52 9.87 -6.27 0.45
N ARG A 53 10.08 -6.95 1.59
CA ARG A 53 11.33 -7.69 1.88
C ARG A 53 11.72 -8.74 0.83
N ALA A 54 10.78 -9.24 0.03
CA ALA A 54 11.02 -10.21 -1.03
C ALA A 54 11.30 -9.56 -2.40
N GLY A 55 11.45 -8.24 -2.49
CA GLY A 55 11.71 -7.55 -3.75
C GLY A 55 10.47 -7.31 -4.61
N ARG A 56 9.25 -7.51 -4.09
CA ARG A 56 8.03 -7.27 -4.89
C ARG A 56 7.62 -5.82 -4.77
N ASN A 57 7.19 -5.28 -5.90
CA ASN A 57 6.85 -3.89 -6.04
C ASN A 57 5.34 -3.66 -5.90
N PHE A 58 4.99 -2.73 -5.01
CA PHE A 58 3.62 -2.32 -4.74
C PHE A 58 3.47 -0.82 -4.94
N THR A 59 2.27 -0.41 -5.30
CA THR A 59 1.88 0.99 -5.44
C THR A 59 0.71 1.25 -4.50
N LEU A 60 0.87 2.23 -3.62
CA LEU A 60 -0.20 2.71 -2.76
C LEU A 60 -0.74 4.00 -3.36
N LYS A 61 -1.97 3.95 -3.87
CA LYS A 61 -2.68 5.09 -4.44
C LYS A 61 -3.58 5.72 -3.41
N SER A 62 -3.57 7.04 -3.31
CA SER A 62 -4.50 7.74 -2.46
C SER A 62 -5.84 7.97 -3.17
N GLN A 63 -6.92 7.67 -2.47
CA GLN A 63 -8.27 8.08 -2.84
C GLN A 63 -8.70 9.31 -2.03
N SER A 64 -8.27 9.36 -0.77
CA SER A 64 -8.54 10.43 0.19
C SER A 64 -7.46 10.40 1.27
N ARG A 65 -7.41 11.44 2.11
CA ARG A 65 -6.43 11.56 3.20
C ARG A 65 -6.33 10.32 4.11
N TRP A 66 -7.44 9.61 4.28
CA TRP A 66 -7.54 8.44 5.17
C TRP A 66 -7.84 7.14 4.41
N SER A 67 -7.83 7.15 3.08
CA SER A 67 -8.26 6.01 2.26
C SER A 67 -7.34 5.81 1.06
N PHE A 68 -6.82 4.60 0.94
CA PHE A 68 -5.79 4.23 -0.03
C PHE A 68 -6.14 2.90 -0.69
N THR A 69 -5.71 2.73 -1.94
CA THR A 69 -5.76 1.45 -2.65
C THR A 69 -4.35 0.93 -2.83
N LEU A 70 -4.13 -0.32 -2.44
CA LEU A 70 -2.90 -1.04 -2.68
C LEU A 70 -3.03 -1.85 -3.96
N GLU A 71 -2.12 -1.63 -4.88
CA GLU A 71 -2.00 -2.37 -6.12
C GLU A 71 -0.62 -3.02 -6.19
N LYS A 72 -0.57 -4.24 -6.68
CA LYS A 72 0.70 -4.90 -7.01
C LYS A 72 1.02 -4.53 -8.44
N ARG A 73 2.26 -4.13 -8.70
CA ARG A 73 2.67 -3.89 -10.07
C ARG A 73 2.88 -5.24 -10.73
N GLY A 74 1.92 -5.64 -11.57
CA GLY A 74 2.09 -6.78 -12.48
C GLY A 74 3.26 -6.47 -13.41
N GLY A 75 4.33 -7.25 -13.29
CA GLY A 75 5.51 -7.08 -14.14
C GLY A 75 5.16 -7.37 -15.59
N ILE A 76 4.96 -6.31 -16.38
CA ILE A 76 5.31 -6.29 -17.78
C ILE A 76 6.08 -4.98 -17.97
N TRP A 77 7.41 -5.08 -18.07
CA TRP A 77 8.22 -4.04 -18.69
C TRP A 77 8.10 -4.30 -20.20
N GLU A 78 7.29 -3.51 -20.89
CA GLU A 78 7.43 -3.31 -22.34
C GLU A 78 8.37 -2.12 -22.60
#